data_AF-A0A662WK02-F1
#
_entry.id   AF-A0A662WK02-F1
#
_cell.length_a   1.000
_cell.length_b   1.000
_cell.length_c   1.000
_cell.angle_alpha   90.00
_cell.angle_beta   90.00
_cell.angle_gamma   90.00
#
_symmetry.space_group_name_H-M   'P 1'
#
loop_
_entity.id
_entity.type
_entity.pdbx_description
1 polymer ?
#
loop_
_entity_poly.entity_id
_entity_poly.type
_entity_poly.pdbx_seq_one_letter_code
_entity_poly.pdbx_strand_id
1 'polypeptide(L)'
;MADALDIVAILEKFLLEMDELDRQQQEWTADAGQASEWEEGEMTEVTPQPQKKTKTGGVKDPTPRKNPSWRRRKQELQSLRQQTQAMETRAAFLQLQRRREQLRVDATANLSDGQKQWRSAAVGEQQRRHEAEDENRRLKVQLQTYVRVTGDLQTVLTAAQALRTAQRMSSSTIARSLRAQIGTAQRLQLGSSSMFDMLESRVNARFLQIGAILQELLQPMTAADNEEIRICREDDDGMSESVKFTRERLLPFDEGATSDLVLELIEFGGMPDEQCS
;
A
#
# COMPACT_ATOMS: atom_id res chain seq x y z
N MET A 1 106.69 -2.07 24.30
CA MET A 1 105.49 -1.93 25.16
C MET A 1 105.40 -0.58 25.89
N ALA A 2 106.34 0.36 25.70
CA ALA A 2 106.23 1.71 26.26
C ALA A 2 105.38 2.68 25.40
N ASP A 3 105.39 2.55 24.06
CA ASP A 3 104.66 3.45 23.15
C ASP A 3 103.13 3.33 23.19
N ALA A 4 102.58 2.16 23.53
CA ALA A 4 101.13 1.97 23.55
C ALA A 4 100.44 2.67 24.73
N LEU A 5 101.17 2.83 25.85
CA LEU A 5 100.69 3.55 27.04
C LEU A 5 100.73 5.07 26.80
N ASP A 6 101.67 5.54 25.98
CA ASP A 6 101.79 6.96 25.64
C ASP A 6 100.63 7.42 24.72
N ILE A 7 100.20 6.56 23.78
CA ILE A 7 99.04 6.85 22.91
C ILE A 7 97.73 6.93 23.70
N VAL A 8 97.54 6.07 24.71
CA VAL A 8 96.34 6.11 25.56
C VAL A 8 96.34 7.36 26.44
N ALA A 9 97.50 7.72 27.01
CA ALA A 9 97.63 8.95 27.79
C ALA A 9 97.41 10.22 26.94
N ILE A 10 97.89 10.21 25.68
CA ILE A 10 97.64 11.30 24.72
C ILE A 10 96.15 11.38 24.36
N LEU A 11 95.47 10.25 24.17
CA LEU A 11 94.05 10.22 23.85
C LEU A 11 93.19 10.68 25.04
N GLU A 12 93.53 10.26 26.26
CA GLU A 12 92.85 10.73 27.47
C GLU A 12 93.04 12.23 27.69
N LYS A 13 94.26 12.74 27.50
CA LYS A 13 94.54 14.18 27.57
C LYS A 13 93.77 14.96 26.52
N PHE A 14 93.68 14.44 25.30
CA PHE A 14 92.91 15.06 24.21
C PHE A 14 91.41 15.08 24.49
N LEU A 15 90.85 14.00 25.04
CA LEU A 15 89.43 13.95 25.42
C LEU A 15 89.11 14.92 26.57
N LEU A 16 89.99 15.02 27.58
CA LEU A 16 89.86 16.00 28.65
C LEU A 16 89.91 17.45 28.15
N GLU A 17 90.79 17.75 27.19
CA GLU A 17 90.89 19.07 26.57
C GLU A 17 89.62 19.42 25.75
N MET A 18 89.03 18.43 25.08
CA MET A 18 87.77 18.57 24.35
C MET A 18 86.57 18.82 25.27
N ASP A 19 86.50 18.11 26.40
CA ASP A 19 85.42 18.29 27.39
C ASP A 19 85.51 19.67 28.06
N GLU A 20 86.73 20.16 28.35
CA GLU A 20 86.94 21.50 28.90
C GLU A 20 86.59 22.61 27.90
N LEU A 21 86.85 22.41 26.61
CA LEU A 21 86.42 23.32 25.54
C LEU A 21 84.89 23.37 25.39
N ASP A 22 84.20 22.24 25.52
CA ASP A 22 82.73 22.19 25.50
C ASP A 22 82.12 22.90 26.72
N ARG A 23 82.75 22.78 27.90
CA ARG A 23 82.34 23.51 29.11
C ARG A 23 82.50 25.03 28.94
N GLN A 24 83.61 25.48 28.37
CA GLN A 24 83.85 26.90 28.08
C GLN A 24 82.86 27.45 27.04
N GLN A 25 82.47 26.65 26.03
CA GLN A 25 81.42 27.06 25.08
C GLN A 25 80.03 27.16 25.73
N GLN A 26 79.70 26.26 26.66
CA GLN A 26 78.44 26.34 27.40
C GLN A 26 78.38 27.58 28.30
N GLU A 27 79.47 27.90 29.00
CA GLU A 27 79.58 29.11 29.84
C GLU A 27 79.46 30.40 29.00
N TRP A 28 80.05 30.44 27.79
CA TRP A 28 79.90 31.58 26.86
C TRP A 28 78.48 31.73 26.30
N THR A 29 77.73 30.64 26.15
CA THR A 29 76.32 30.70 25.73
C THR A 29 75.35 31.01 26.87
N ALA A 30 75.73 30.76 28.12
CA ALA A 30 74.93 31.07 29.31
C ALA A 30 75.04 32.56 29.71
N ASP A 31 76.22 33.17 29.57
CA ASP A 31 76.46 34.59 29.90
C ASP A 31 75.83 35.56 28.87
N ALA A 32 75.61 35.09 27.63
CA ALA A 32 74.86 35.81 26.61
C ALA A 32 73.32 35.63 26.70
N GLY A 33 72.84 34.77 27.59
CA GLY A 33 71.43 34.33 27.68
C GLY A 33 70.58 34.96 28.78
N GLN A 34 71.12 35.91 29.57
CA GLN A 34 70.37 36.58 30.65
C GLN A 34 69.72 37.93 30.24
N ALA A 35 69.58 38.21 28.94
CA ALA A 35 68.79 39.34 28.46
C ALA A 35 67.69 38.85 27.49
N SER A 36 66.45 39.08 27.92
CA SER A 36 65.19 38.94 27.17
C SER A 36 64.49 37.59 27.22
N GLU A 37 63.82 37.41 28.35
CA GLU A 37 62.47 36.87 28.50
C GLU A 37 61.46 37.53 27.53
N TRP A 38 60.24 36.98 27.44
CA TRP A 38 59.02 37.40 26.71
C TRP A 38 58.60 36.60 25.45
N GLU A 39 57.53 35.83 25.69
CA GLU A 39 56.31 35.60 24.88
C GLU A 39 56.19 34.45 23.84
N GLU A 40 55.36 33.48 24.25
CA GLU A 40 54.16 32.89 23.62
C GLU A 40 53.95 32.95 22.09
N GLY A 41 53.37 31.85 21.55
CA GLY A 41 52.33 31.95 20.52
C GLY A 41 52.56 31.25 19.17
N GLU A 42 51.93 30.09 19.02
CA GLU A 42 50.99 29.72 17.93
C GLU A 42 51.36 29.85 16.42
N MET A 43 51.31 28.68 15.76
CA MET A 43 50.83 28.32 14.40
C MET A 43 51.27 29.03 13.09
N THR A 44 51.39 28.13 12.09
CA THR A 44 51.08 28.24 10.65
C THR A 44 52.03 28.91 9.65
N GLU A 45 52.56 28.07 8.75
CA GLU A 45 52.28 28.00 7.29
C GLU A 45 52.52 29.19 6.33
N VAL A 46 53.15 28.82 5.20
CA VAL A 46 53.16 29.40 3.83
C VAL A 46 54.00 30.66 3.52
N THR A 47 54.90 30.46 2.55
CA THR A 47 55.61 31.36 1.60
C THR A 47 54.76 32.51 0.96
N PRO A 48 55.27 33.40 0.06
CA PRO A 48 56.54 34.13 -0.04
C PRO A 48 56.41 35.64 -0.46
N GLN A 49 57.54 36.38 -0.41
CA GLN A 49 57.93 37.53 -1.28
C GLN A 49 57.34 38.97 -1.01
N PRO A 50 57.87 40.06 -1.65
CA PRO A 50 58.90 41.00 -1.14
C PRO A 50 58.42 42.48 -1.01
N GLN A 51 59.22 43.39 -0.43
CA GLN A 51 59.50 44.75 -0.98
C GLN A 51 60.41 45.67 -0.11
N LYS A 52 61.52 46.11 -0.75
CA LYS A 52 62.07 47.48 -0.90
C LYS A 52 62.38 48.40 0.32
N LYS A 53 63.68 48.80 0.33
CA LYS A 53 64.28 50.13 0.68
C LYS A 53 64.36 50.42 2.19
N THR A 54 65.40 51.02 2.77
CA THR A 54 66.39 52.03 2.36
C THR A 54 67.61 52.00 3.32
N LYS A 55 68.77 52.47 2.82
CA LYS A 55 69.94 53.13 3.49
C LYS A 55 69.96 53.14 5.03
N THR A 56 71.11 52.95 5.69
CA THR A 56 72.28 53.85 5.69
C THR A 56 73.49 53.16 6.35
N GLY A 57 74.69 53.74 6.24
CA GLY A 57 75.99 53.19 6.64
C GLY A 57 76.10 52.79 8.13
N GLY A 58 77.17 52.14 8.57
CA GLY A 58 78.48 51.90 7.98
C GLY A 58 79.34 51.09 8.96
N VAL A 59 80.57 50.85 8.53
CA VAL A 59 81.69 50.24 9.26
C VAL A 59 81.59 48.73 9.46
N LYS A 60 82.48 48.05 8.73
CA LYS A 60 82.74 46.62 8.73
C LYS A 60 83.68 46.31 9.89
N ASP A 61 83.36 45.25 10.64
CA ASP A 61 84.32 44.31 11.22
C ASP A 61 83.60 42.98 11.54
N PRO A 62 84.33 41.85 11.65
CA PRO A 62 84.05 40.67 10.85
C PRO A 62 82.93 39.81 11.44
N THR A 63 81.89 39.55 10.64
CA THR A 63 80.93 38.50 10.97
C THR A 63 81.67 37.15 11.08
N PRO A 64 81.45 36.36 12.14
CA PRO A 64 82.02 35.03 12.23
C PRO A 64 81.50 34.24 11.04
N ARG A 65 82.40 33.68 10.24
CA ARG A 65 82.03 32.80 9.13
C ARG A 65 81.27 31.61 9.72
N LYS A 66 79.94 31.70 9.77
CA LYS A 66 79.05 30.55 9.90
C LYS A 66 79.46 29.62 8.77
N ASN A 67 80.10 28.50 9.07
CA ASN A 67 80.62 27.54 8.09
C ASN A 67 79.49 26.54 7.76
N PRO A 68 78.63 26.80 6.73
CA PRO A 68 77.59 25.86 6.34
C PRO A 68 78.18 24.54 5.80
N SER A 69 79.44 24.56 5.33
CA SER A 69 80.11 23.41 4.73
C SER A 69 80.39 22.29 5.74
N TRP A 70 80.88 22.60 6.95
CA TRP A 70 81.13 21.59 7.98
C TRP A 70 79.85 20.97 8.50
N ARG A 71 78.80 21.77 8.72
CA ARG A 71 77.48 21.26 9.14
C ARG A 71 76.86 20.35 8.08
N ARG A 72 76.90 20.75 6.80
CA ARG A 72 76.44 19.90 5.68
C ARG A 72 77.24 18.61 5.59
N ARG A 73 78.58 18.67 5.69
CA ARG A 73 79.44 17.48 5.66
C ARG A 73 79.18 16.55 6.84
N LYS A 74 78.92 17.09 8.04
CA LYS A 74 78.56 16.29 9.23
C LYS A 74 77.20 15.61 9.05
N GLN A 75 76.20 16.32 8.51
CA GLN A 75 74.87 15.76 8.21
C GLN A 75 74.95 14.68 7.12
N GLU A 76 75.71 14.93 6.05
CA GLU A 76 75.93 13.96 4.98
C GLU A 76 76.62 12.70 5.51
N LEU A 77 77.66 12.86 6.34
CA LEU A 77 78.38 11.73 6.93
C LEU A 77 77.49 10.95 7.92
N GLN A 78 76.62 11.62 8.67
CA GLN A 78 75.60 10.95 9.49
C GLN A 78 74.57 10.19 8.63
N SER A 79 74.10 10.80 7.54
CA SER A 79 73.16 10.16 6.61
C SER A 79 73.78 8.91 5.97
N LEU A 80 75.04 8.99 5.53
CA LEU A 80 75.77 7.85 4.98
C LEU A 80 75.98 6.75 6.03
N ARG A 81 76.31 7.09 7.28
CA ARG A 81 76.41 6.10 8.37
C ARG A 81 75.07 5.38 8.61
N GLN A 82 73.97 6.12 8.64
CA GLN A 82 72.63 5.54 8.77
C GLN A 82 72.27 4.65 7.58
N GLN A 83 72.61 5.08 6.35
CA GLN A 83 72.38 4.29 5.15
C GLN A 83 73.18 3.00 5.15
N THR A 84 74.46 3.05 5.50
CA THR A 84 75.31 1.87 5.64
C THR A 84 74.76 0.91 6.67
N GLN A 85 74.40 1.39 7.86
CA GLN A 85 73.81 0.55 8.91
C GLN A 85 72.48 -0.09 8.47
N ALA A 86 71.64 0.65 7.74
CA ALA A 86 70.40 0.12 7.20
C ALA A 86 70.65 -0.97 6.14
N MET A 87 71.64 -0.77 5.25
CA MET A 87 72.02 -1.77 4.25
C MET A 87 72.63 -3.02 4.89
N GLU A 88 73.48 -2.87 5.89
CA GLU A 88 74.06 -3.99 6.66
C GLU A 88 72.98 -4.80 7.37
N THR A 89 72.03 -4.11 8.01
CA THR A 89 70.89 -4.77 8.67
C THR A 89 70.04 -5.54 7.66
N ARG A 90 69.77 -4.94 6.50
CA ARG A 90 69.02 -5.59 5.41
C ARG A 90 69.79 -6.79 4.84
N ALA A 91 71.11 -6.67 4.68
CA ALA A 91 71.94 -7.78 4.22
C ALA A 91 71.94 -8.93 5.22
N ALA A 92 72.09 -8.63 6.52
CA ALA A 92 72.01 -9.63 7.59
C ALA A 92 70.64 -10.32 7.63
N PHE A 93 69.54 -9.56 7.50
CA PHE A 93 68.19 -10.10 7.41
C PHE A 93 68.02 -11.05 6.22
N LEU A 94 68.45 -10.63 5.03
CA LEU A 94 68.35 -11.44 3.82
C LEU A 94 69.22 -12.71 3.90
N GLN A 95 70.40 -12.62 4.52
CA GLN A 95 71.24 -13.79 4.77
C GLN A 95 70.57 -14.78 5.73
N LEU A 96 69.94 -14.29 6.80
CA LEU A 96 69.19 -15.12 7.74
C LEU A 96 68.00 -15.79 7.05
N GLN A 97 67.25 -15.04 6.23
CA GLN A 97 66.14 -15.57 5.46
C GLN A 97 66.59 -16.66 4.49
N ARG A 98 67.67 -16.42 3.74
CA ARG A 98 68.25 -17.42 2.83
C ARG A 98 68.65 -18.70 3.57
N ARG A 99 69.32 -18.58 4.73
CA ARG A 99 69.72 -19.74 5.55
C ARG A 99 68.48 -20.51 6.04
N ARG A 100 67.42 -19.82 6.44
CA ARG A 100 66.16 -20.44 6.87
C ARG A 100 65.46 -21.19 5.74
N GLU A 101 65.46 -20.63 4.54
CA GLU A 101 64.90 -21.28 3.34
C GLU A 101 65.74 -22.50 2.94
N GLN A 102 67.06 -22.40 2.95
CA GLN A 102 67.97 -23.53 2.73
C GLN A 102 67.72 -24.67 3.72
N LEU A 103 67.66 -24.38 5.02
CA LEU A 103 67.34 -25.38 6.04
C LEU A 103 65.97 -26.05 5.83
N ARG A 104 64.97 -25.30 5.33
CA ARG A 104 63.65 -25.87 4.98
C ARG A 104 63.75 -26.81 3.77
N VAL A 105 64.48 -26.41 2.74
CA VAL A 105 64.69 -27.22 1.53
C VAL A 105 65.47 -28.49 1.87
N ASP A 106 66.55 -28.38 2.64
CA ASP A 106 67.37 -29.52 3.08
C ASP A 106 66.55 -30.46 3.98
N ALA A 107 65.76 -29.90 4.91
CA ALA A 107 64.84 -30.68 5.72
C ALA A 107 63.75 -31.38 4.88
N THR A 108 63.37 -30.83 3.72
CA THR A 108 62.46 -31.51 2.80
C THR A 108 63.15 -32.55 1.90
N ALA A 109 64.41 -32.33 1.55
CA ALA A 109 65.20 -33.29 0.77
C ALA A 109 65.55 -34.54 1.58
N ASN A 110 65.85 -34.36 2.87
CA ASN A 110 66.25 -35.41 3.81
C ASN A 110 65.06 -36.19 4.44
N LEU A 111 63.83 -35.98 3.99
CA LEU A 111 62.68 -36.76 4.44
C LEU A 111 62.82 -38.21 3.95
N SER A 112 62.62 -39.17 4.86
CA SER A 112 62.46 -40.58 4.49
C SER A 112 61.28 -40.76 3.53
N ASP A 113 61.36 -41.73 2.61
CA ASP A 113 60.35 -41.95 1.57
C ASP A 113 58.95 -42.18 2.16
N GLY A 114 58.86 -42.86 3.31
CA GLY A 114 57.59 -43.00 4.04
C GLY A 114 57.01 -41.66 4.48
N GLN A 115 57.84 -40.71 4.93
CA GLN A 115 57.39 -39.39 5.35
C GLN A 115 56.95 -38.52 4.17
N LYS A 116 57.61 -38.65 3.00
CA LYS A 116 57.17 -38.02 1.74
C LYS A 116 55.82 -38.56 1.28
N GLN A 117 55.60 -39.87 1.38
CA GLN A 117 54.33 -40.52 1.07
C GLN A 117 53.20 -40.05 2.00
N TRP A 118 53.42 -40.04 3.33
CA TRP A 118 52.43 -39.55 4.30
C TRP A 118 52.08 -38.08 4.08
N ARG A 119 53.07 -37.22 3.77
CA ARG A 119 52.81 -35.82 3.43
C ARG A 119 51.96 -35.71 2.17
N SER A 120 52.27 -36.47 1.13
CA SER A 120 51.51 -36.47 -0.13
C SER A 120 50.08 -36.96 0.10
N ALA A 121 49.90 -38.01 0.91
CA ALA A 121 48.58 -38.52 1.29
C ALA A 121 47.79 -37.48 2.11
N ALA A 122 48.43 -36.79 3.06
CA ALA A 122 47.81 -35.75 3.86
C ALA A 122 47.38 -34.54 3.02
N VAL A 123 48.22 -34.10 2.07
CA VAL A 123 47.86 -33.03 1.11
C VAL A 123 46.69 -33.48 0.23
N GLY A 124 46.71 -34.73 -0.26
CA GLY A 124 45.61 -35.29 -1.04
C GLY A 124 44.30 -35.34 -0.26
N GLU A 125 44.33 -35.75 1.02
CA GLU A 125 43.16 -35.71 1.89
C GLU A 125 42.68 -34.30 2.17
N GLN A 126 43.61 -33.37 2.46
CA GLN A 126 43.26 -31.97 2.69
C GLN A 126 42.56 -31.37 1.46
N GLN A 127 43.05 -31.68 0.25
CA GLN A 127 42.44 -31.24 -0.99
C GLN A 127 41.04 -31.84 -1.18
N ARG A 128 40.88 -33.16 -1.00
CA ARG A 128 39.57 -33.83 -1.08
C ARG A 128 38.57 -33.24 -0.09
N ARG A 129 39.02 -32.97 1.15
CA ARG A 129 38.21 -32.33 2.16
C ARG A 129 37.77 -30.94 1.71
N HIS A 130 38.68 -30.13 1.18
CA HIS A 130 38.36 -28.78 0.70
C HIS A 130 37.33 -28.83 -0.42
N GLU A 131 37.51 -29.71 -1.40
CA GLU A 131 36.55 -29.91 -2.50
C GLU A 131 35.17 -30.35 -1.98
N ALA A 132 35.14 -31.27 -1.01
CA ALA A 132 33.89 -31.69 -0.37
C ALA A 132 33.22 -30.55 0.41
N GLU A 133 33.99 -29.69 1.09
CA GLU A 133 33.49 -28.52 1.79
C GLU A 133 32.95 -27.43 0.84
N ASP A 134 33.64 -27.19 -0.29
CA ASP A 134 33.17 -26.30 -1.36
C ASP A 134 31.85 -26.81 -1.95
N GLU A 135 31.78 -28.09 -2.26
CA GLU A 135 30.57 -28.72 -2.78
C GLU A 135 29.42 -28.68 -1.76
N ASN A 136 29.71 -28.92 -0.48
CA ASN A 136 28.72 -28.80 0.59
C ASN A 136 28.21 -27.35 0.71
N ARG A 137 29.09 -26.35 0.60
CA ARG A 137 28.70 -24.92 0.55
C ARG A 137 27.80 -24.64 -0.65
N ARG A 138 28.16 -25.14 -1.84
CA ARG A 138 27.36 -25.00 -3.07
C ARG A 138 25.97 -25.62 -2.91
N LEU A 139 25.89 -26.84 -2.42
CA LEU A 139 24.64 -27.56 -2.19
C LEU A 139 23.76 -26.88 -1.14
N LYS A 140 24.35 -26.35 -0.06
CA LYS A 140 23.61 -25.57 0.95
C LYS A 140 22.96 -24.32 0.34
N VAL A 141 23.69 -23.60 -0.50
CA VAL A 141 23.13 -22.43 -1.21
C VAL A 141 21.98 -22.86 -2.12
N GLN A 142 22.16 -23.93 -2.91
CA GLN A 142 21.09 -24.46 -3.76
C GLN A 142 19.87 -24.88 -2.93
N LEU A 143 20.05 -25.59 -1.82
CA LEU A 143 18.95 -26.01 -0.96
C LEU A 143 18.22 -24.81 -0.37
N GLN A 144 18.93 -23.76 0.07
CA GLN A 144 18.31 -22.52 0.51
C GLN A 144 17.50 -21.86 -0.61
N THR A 145 17.97 -21.88 -1.86
CA THR A 145 17.18 -21.36 -2.99
C THR A 145 15.92 -22.18 -3.21
N TYR A 146 15.99 -23.51 -3.16
CA TYR A 146 14.81 -24.36 -3.30
C TYR A 146 13.80 -24.14 -2.16
N VAL A 147 14.26 -24.03 -0.91
CA VAL A 147 13.39 -23.73 0.24
C VAL A 147 12.69 -22.38 0.08
N ARG A 148 13.39 -21.37 -0.44
CA ARG A 148 12.76 -20.06 -0.74
C ARG A 148 11.70 -20.19 -1.82
N VAL A 149 12.04 -20.83 -2.95
CA VAL A 149 11.10 -21.01 -4.07
C VAL A 149 9.88 -21.83 -3.64
N THR A 150 10.04 -22.91 -2.87
CA THR A 150 8.90 -23.68 -2.37
C THR A 150 8.08 -22.89 -1.37
N GLY A 151 8.72 -22.09 -0.52
CA GLY A 151 8.04 -21.13 0.35
C GLY A 151 7.18 -20.14 -0.45
N ASP A 152 7.76 -19.49 -1.46
CA ASP A 152 7.05 -18.55 -2.33
C ASP A 152 5.87 -19.23 -3.04
N LEU A 153 6.08 -20.42 -3.62
CA LEU A 153 5.01 -21.21 -4.24
C LEU A 153 3.90 -21.56 -3.25
N GLN A 154 4.24 -21.92 -2.01
CA GLN A 154 3.27 -22.20 -0.96
C GLN A 154 2.46 -20.95 -0.58
N THR A 155 3.08 -19.77 -0.53
CA THR A 155 2.35 -18.51 -0.30
C THR A 155 1.39 -18.19 -1.44
N VAL A 156 1.80 -18.38 -2.70
CA VAL A 156 0.94 -18.17 -3.87
C VAL A 156 -0.21 -19.17 -3.86
N LEU A 157 0.05 -20.44 -3.54
CA LEU A 157 -0.97 -21.47 -3.46
C LEU A 157 -2.01 -21.17 -2.39
N THR A 158 -1.58 -20.77 -1.19
CA THR A 158 -2.50 -20.43 -0.09
C THR A 158 -3.31 -19.17 -0.41
N ALA A 159 -2.71 -18.15 -1.02
CA ALA A 159 -3.42 -16.96 -1.49
C ALA A 159 -4.47 -17.30 -2.57
N ALA A 160 -4.11 -18.11 -3.56
CA ALA A 160 -5.02 -18.56 -4.61
C ALA A 160 -6.19 -19.40 -4.03
N GLN A 161 -5.90 -20.25 -3.04
CA GLN A 161 -6.93 -21.03 -2.36
C GLN A 161 -7.89 -20.14 -1.57
N ALA A 162 -7.37 -19.14 -0.85
CA ALA A 162 -8.18 -18.14 -0.13
C ALA A 162 -9.07 -17.32 -1.08
N LEU A 163 -8.54 -16.92 -2.25
CA LEU A 163 -9.34 -16.24 -3.27
C LEU A 163 -10.47 -17.14 -3.79
N ARG A 164 -10.18 -18.41 -4.05
CA ARG A 164 -11.16 -19.38 -4.55
C ARG A 164 -12.27 -19.65 -3.52
N THR A 165 -11.94 -19.74 -2.24
CA THR A 165 -12.95 -19.90 -1.19
C THR A 165 -13.82 -18.64 -1.07
N ALA A 166 -13.22 -17.45 -1.10
CA ALA A 166 -13.96 -16.19 -1.09
C ALA A 166 -14.92 -16.07 -2.29
N GLN A 167 -14.47 -16.42 -3.50
CA GLN A 167 -15.32 -16.44 -4.70
C GLN A 167 -16.48 -17.45 -4.60
N ARG A 168 -16.24 -18.64 -4.03
CA ARG A 168 -17.31 -19.61 -3.78
C ARG A 168 -18.33 -19.07 -2.79
N MET A 169 -17.87 -18.41 -1.72
CA MET A 169 -18.75 -17.80 -0.74
C MET A 169 -19.58 -16.67 -1.34
N SER A 170 -18.97 -15.79 -2.15
CA SER A 170 -19.70 -14.71 -2.83
C SER A 170 -20.72 -15.26 -3.83
N SER A 171 -20.36 -16.24 -4.64
CA SER A 171 -21.29 -16.93 -5.55
C SER A 171 -22.45 -17.59 -4.80
N SER A 172 -22.18 -18.25 -3.65
CA SER A 172 -23.23 -18.78 -2.77
C SER A 172 -24.15 -17.70 -2.21
N THR A 173 -23.60 -16.55 -1.79
CA THR A 173 -24.42 -15.44 -1.29
C THR A 173 -25.31 -14.85 -2.39
N ILE A 174 -24.78 -14.67 -3.60
CA ILE A 174 -25.52 -14.16 -4.77
C ILE A 174 -26.62 -15.15 -5.17
N ALA A 175 -26.33 -16.45 -5.20
CA ALA A 175 -27.32 -17.47 -5.51
C ALA A 175 -28.46 -17.50 -4.46
N ARG A 176 -28.13 -17.31 -3.18
CA ARG A 176 -29.13 -17.21 -2.11
C ARG A 176 -29.97 -15.94 -2.22
N SER A 177 -29.36 -14.78 -2.48
CA SER A 177 -30.10 -13.53 -2.67
C SER A 177 -31.02 -13.58 -3.89
N LEU A 178 -30.54 -14.14 -5.00
CA LEU A 178 -31.35 -14.34 -6.21
C LEU A 178 -32.54 -15.27 -5.93
N ARG A 179 -32.31 -16.40 -5.25
CA ARG A 179 -33.39 -17.32 -4.89
C ARG A 179 -34.43 -16.66 -3.99
N ALA A 180 -34.00 -15.86 -3.02
CA ALA A 180 -34.91 -15.09 -2.17
C ALA A 180 -35.74 -14.09 -2.98
N GLN A 181 -35.11 -13.35 -3.90
CA GLN A 181 -35.81 -12.41 -4.79
C GLN A 181 -36.84 -13.10 -5.69
N ILE A 182 -36.46 -14.21 -6.34
CA ILE A 182 -37.37 -15.00 -7.19
C ILE A 182 -38.56 -15.50 -6.36
N GLY A 183 -38.31 -16.01 -5.14
CA GLY A 183 -39.37 -16.46 -4.24
C GLY A 183 -40.33 -15.33 -3.86
N THR A 184 -39.81 -14.12 -3.58
CA THR A 184 -40.67 -12.95 -3.30
C THR A 184 -41.45 -12.50 -4.53
N ALA A 185 -40.85 -12.48 -5.72
CA ALA A 185 -41.51 -12.09 -6.96
C ALA A 185 -42.64 -13.04 -7.32
N GLN A 186 -42.42 -14.36 -7.21
CA GLN A 186 -43.46 -15.37 -7.41
C GLN A 186 -44.62 -15.18 -6.41
N ARG A 187 -44.32 -14.89 -5.14
CA ARG A 187 -45.35 -14.64 -4.13
C ARG A 187 -46.19 -13.39 -4.42
N LEU A 188 -45.58 -12.34 -4.95
CA LEU A 188 -46.29 -11.13 -5.41
C LEU A 188 -47.17 -11.42 -6.63
N GLN A 189 -46.70 -12.21 -7.59
CA GLN A 189 -47.48 -12.63 -8.75
C GLN A 189 -48.71 -13.46 -8.34
N LEU A 190 -48.53 -14.44 -7.45
CA LEU A 190 -49.63 -15.26 -6.91
C LEU A 190 -50.65 -14.43 -6.12
N GLY A 191 -50.19 -13.47 -5.32
CA GLY A 191 -51.08 -12.55 -4.60
C GLY A 191 -51.84 -11.60 -5.53
N SER A 192 -51.27 -11.26 -6.68
CA SER A 192 -51.93 -10.37 -7.65
C SER A 192 -53.12 -11.04 -8.34
N SER A 193 -53.02 -12.32 -8.73
CA SER A 193 -54.11 -13.03 -9.41
C SER A 193 -55.40 -13.06 -8.59
N SER A 194 -55.32 -13.45 -7.31
CA SER A 194 -56.51 -13.53 -6.46
C SER A 194 -57.12 -12.17 -6.15
N MET A 195 -56.31 -11.10 -6.10
CA MET A 195 -56.82 -9.74 -6.00
C MET A 195 -57.56 -9.32 -7.27
N PHE A 196 -57.07 -9.68 -8.47
CA PHE A 196 -57.77 -9.42 -9.72
C PHE A 196 -59.08 -10.21 -9.82
N ASP A 197 -59.09 -11.50 -9.47
CA ASP A 197 -60.30 -12.33 -9.46
C ASP A 197 -61.37 -11.78 -8.49
N MET A 198 -60.95 -11.29 -7.32
CA MET A 198 -61.84 -10.66 -6.35
C MET A 198 -62.40 -9.33 -6.85
N LEU A 199 -61.59 -8.52 -7.54
CA LEU A 199 -62.04 -7.27 -8.14
C LEU A 199 -63.00 -7.54 -9.31
N GLU A 200 -62.67 -8.48 -10.17
CA GLU A 200 -63.49 -8.89 -11.31
C GLU A 200 -64.86 -9.41 -10.85
N SER A 201 -64.89 -10.31 -9.86
CA SER A 201 -66.16 -10.81 -9.29
C SER A 201 -67.00 -9.70 -8.68
N ARG A 202 -66.40 -8.72 -7.99
CA ARG A 202 -67.13 -7.53 -7.47
C ARG A 202 -67.69 -6.67 -8.59
N VAL A 203 -66.91 -6.42 -9.64
CA VAL A 203 -67.36 -5.63 -10.79
C VAL A 203 -68.51 -6.33 -11.50
N ASN A 204 -68.38 -7.63 -11.77
CA ASN A 204 -69.42 -8.44 -12.39
C ASN A 204 -70.70 -8.49 -11.53
N ALA A 205 -70.57 -8.63 -10.21
CA ALA A 205 -71.72 -8.59 -9.31
C ALA A 205 -72.46 -7.24 -9.37
N ARG A 206 -71.72 -6.12 -9.42
CA ARG A 206 -72.33 -4.79 -9.58
C ARG A 206 -72.97 -4.60 -10.94
N PHE A 207 -72.34 -5.11 -12.00
CA PHE A 207 -72.91 -5.07 -13.35
C PHE A 207 -74.25 -5.82 -13.43
N LEU A 208 -74.31 -7.03 -12.86
CA LEU A 208 -75.54 -7.82 -12.78
C LEU A 208 -76.63 -7.12 -11.95
N GLN A 209 -76.26 -6.50 -10.83
CA GLN A 209 -77.21 -5.73 -10.02
C GLN A 209 -77.83 -4.57 -10.80
N ILE A 210 -77.01 -3.81 -11.53
CA ILE A 210 -77.51 -2.70 -12.36
C ILE A 210 -78.43 -3.23 -13.46
N GLY A 211 -78.06 -4.35 -14.10
CA GLY A 211 -78.90 -5.02 -15.08
C GLY A 211 -80.25 -5.47 -14.52
N ALA A 212 -80.27 -5.99 -13.30
CA ALA A 212 -81.50 -6.39 -12.61
C ALA A 212 -82.42 -5.19 -12.33
N ILE A 213 -81.87 -4.07 -11.83
CA ILE A 213 -82.63 -2.83 -11.59
C ILE A 213 -83.23 -2.30 -12.90
N LEU A 214 -82.44 -2.33 -13.99
CA LEU A 214 -82.92 -1.91 -15.30
C LEU A 214 -84.05 -2.82 -15.81
N GLN A 215 -83.94 -4.13 -15.65
CA GLN A 215 -85.01 -5.07 -16.04
C GLN A 215 -86.28 -4.88 -15.20
N GLU A 216 -86.15 -4.58 -13.91
CA GLU A 216 -87.27 -4.27 -13.03
C GLU A 216 -87.99 -2.98 -13.47
N LEU A 217 -87.23 -1.94 -13.84
CA LEU A 217 -87.79 -0.69 -14.39
C LEU A 217 -88.44 -0.87 -15.77
N LEU A 218 -87.98 -1.84 -16.56
CA LEU A 218 -88.49 -2.16 -17.89
C LEU A 218 -89.62 -3.18 -17.90
N GLN A 219 -90.00 -3.76 -16.75
CA GLN A 219 -91.21 -4.58 -16.72
C GLN A 219 -92.43 -3.69 -16.99
N PRO A 220 -93.25 -4.03 -18.01
CA PRO A 220 -94.52 -3.34 -18.21
C PRO A 220 -95.37 -3.60 -16.96
N MET A 221 -95.80 -2.54 -16.28
CA MET A 221 -96.71 -2.60 -15.15
C MET A 221 -97.99 -3.29 -15.66
N THR A 222 -98.15 -4.59 -15.39
CA THR A 222 -99.24 -5.44 -15.88
C THR A 222 -100.53 -5.18 -15.11
N ALA A 223 -101.00 -3.94 -15.12
CA ALA A 223 -102.36 -3.54 -14.77
C ALA A 223 -102.76 -2.49 -15.81
N ALA A 224 -102.86 -2.93 -17.07
CA ALA A 224 -103.15 -2.07 -18.20
C ALA A 224 -104.63 -1.64 -18.17
N ASP A 225 -104.87 -0.35 -18.42
CA ASP A 225 -106.18 0.25 -18.68
C ASP A 225 -107.02 -0.66 -19.60
N ASN A 226 -108.24 -0.99 -19.19
CA ASN A 226 -109.16 -1.78 -20.00
C ASN A 226 -110.28 -0.89 -20.52
N GLU A 227 -110.51 -0.93 -21.84
CA GLU A 227 -111.68 -0.35 -22.49
C GLU A 227 -112.61 -1.49 -22.95
N GLU A 228 -113.80 -1.56 -22.38
CA GLU A 228 -114.83 -2.57 -22.69
C GLU A 228 -116.11 -1.88 -23.22
N ILE A 229 -116.54 -2.27 -24.42
CA ILE A 229 -117.72 -1.72 -25.09
C ILE A 229 -118.79 -2.81 -25.16
N ARG A 230 -119.96 -2.57 -24.55
CA ARG A 230 -121.12 -3.49 -24.60
C ARG A 230 -122.32 -2.78 -25.23
N ILE A 231 -122.96 -3.43 -26.20
CA ILE A 231 -124.17 -2.94 -26.87
C ILE A 231 -125.36 -3.68 -26.26
N CYS A 232 -126.26 -2.96 -25.60
CA CYS A 232 -127.45 -3.54 -24.97
C CYS A 232 -128.67 -3.29 -25.87
N ARG A 233 -129.38 -4.36 -26.20
CA ARG A 233 -130.68 -4.31 -26.90
C ARG A 233 -131.75 -4.72 -25.91
N GLU A 234 -132.73 -3.84 -25.70
CA GLU A 234 -133.85 -4.08 -24.78
C GLU A 234 -135.08 -4.42 -25.62
N ASP A 235 -135.57 -5.66 -25.49
CA ASP A 235 -136.70 -6.18 -26.26
C ASP A 235 -138.01 -5.95 -25.49
N ASP A 236 -138.58 -4.74 -25.57
CA ASP A 236 -140.03 -4.53 -25.71
C ASP A 236 -140.33 -3.03 -25.95
N ASP A 237 -141.13 -2.75 -26.98
CA ASP A 237 -141.65 -1.42 -27.38
C ASP A 237 -140.63 -0.29 -27.63
N GLY A 238 -139.96 -0.37 -28.79
CA GLY A 238 -139.74 0.78 -29.69
C GLY A 238 -139.00 2.02 -29.16
N MET A 239 -137.73 2.12 -29.59
CA MET A 239 -136.90 3.33 -29.76
C MET A 239 -135.80 3.64 -28.73
N SER A 240 -134.94 2.68 -28.36
CA SER A 240 -133.56 2.99 -27.89
C SER A 240 -132.60 1.80 -28.00
N GLU A 241 -131.65 1.80 -28.95
CA GLU A 241 -130.42 1.01 -28.84
C GLU A 241 -129.44 1.81 -27.98
N SER A 242 -128.91 1.23 -26.88
CA SER A 242 -127.92 1.92 -26.04
C SER A 242 -126.56 1.21 -26.07
N VAL A 243 -125.49 2.01 -26.21
CA VAL A 243 -124.10 1.52 -26.19
C VAL A 243 -123.46 1.97 -24.88
N LYS A 244 -122.99 1.01 -24.08
CA LYS A 244 -122.26 1.26 -22.85
C LYS A 244 -120.76 1.13 -23.10
N PHE A 245 -120.05 2.23 -22.90
CA PHE A 245 -118.59 2.28 -22.89
C PHE A 245 -118.11 2.25 -21.43
N THR A 246 -117.27 1.27 -21.10
CA THR A 246 -116.67 1.13 -19.78
C THR A 246 -115.17 1.30 -19.96
N ARG A 247 -114.57 2.27 -19.28
CA ARG A 247 -113.12 2.51 -19.31
C ARG A 247 -112.60 2.49 -17.89
N GLU A 248 -111.80 1.49 -17.57
CA GLU A 248 -111.08 1.41 -16.31
C GLU A 248 -109.65 1.89 -16.55
N ARG A 249 -109.28 2.98 -15.88
CA ARG A 249 -107.96 3.58 -16.00
C ARG A 249 -107.35 3.80 -14.62
N LEU A 250 -106.11 3.35 -14.44
CA LEU A 250 -105.35 3.66 -13.23
C LEU A 250 -104.75 5.05 -13.37
N LEU A 251 -105.07 5.92 -12.43
CA LEU A 251 -104.51 7.27 -12.35
C LEU A 251 -103.33 7.27 -11.37
N PRO A 252 -102.28 8.08 -11.63
CA PRO A 252 -101.09 8.15 -10.78
C PRO A 252 -101.32 8.93 -9.47
N PHE A 253 -102.56 9.05 -9.02
CA PHE A 253 -103.00 9.86 -7.89
C PHE A 253 -103.78 8.97 -6.91
N ASP A 254 -103.81 9.36 -5.63
CA ASP A 254 -104.54 8.59 -4.62
C ASP A 254 -106.07 8.66 -4.82
N GLU A 255 -106.78 7.68 -4.27
CA GLU A 255 -108.24 7.52 -4.44
C GLU A 255 -109.02 8.75 -3.93
N GLY A 256 -108.57 9.40 -2.86
CA GLY A 256 -109.22 10.57 -2.28
C GLY A 256 -109.07 11.80 -3.19
N ALA A 257 -107.85 12.09 -3.62
CA ALA A 257 -107.57 13.20 -4.54
C ALA A 257 -108.29 13.04 -5.88
N THR A 258 -108.43 11.80 -6.35
CA THR A 258 -109.11 11.51 -7.61
C THR A 258 -110.64 11.59 -7.46
N SER A 259 -111.20 11.08 -6.35
CA SER A 259 -112.63 11.14 -6.07
C SER A 259 -113.12 12.57 -5.84
N ASP A 260 -112.36 13.38 -5.11
CA ASP A 260 -112.69 14.78 -4.85
C ASP A 260 -112.76 15.59 -6.14
N LEU A 261 -111.79 15.38 -7.05
CA LEU A 261 -111.74 16.08 -8.34
C LEU A 261 -112.87 15.63 -9.29
N VAL A 262 -113.25 14.35 -9.28
CA VAL A 262 -114.39 13.86 -10.06
C VAL A 262 -115.71 14.45 -9.53
N LEU A 263 -115.88 14.51 -8.21
CA LEU A 263 -117.05 15.14 -7.60
C LEU A 263 -117.10 16.64 -7.88
N GLU A 264 -115.97 17.33 -7.80
CA GLU A 264 -115.85 18.75 -8.17
C GLU A 264 -116.23 18.96 -9.66
N LEU A 265 -115.76 18.09 -10.57
CA LEU A 265 -116.10 18.18 -11.99
C LEU A 265 -117.61 17.97 -12.25
N ILE A 266 -118.26 17.07 -11.49
CA ILE A 266 -119.70 16.84 -11.55
C ILE A 266 -120.46 18.06 -11.03
N GLU A 267 -120.00 18.67 -9.93
CA GLU A 267 -120.61 19.88 -9.36
C GLU A 267 -120.50 21.11 -10.29
N PHE A 268 -119.41 21.22 -11.06
CA PHE A 268 -119.20 22.32 -12.02
C PHE A 268 -119.73 22.04 -13.44
N GLY A 269 -120.20 20.83 -13.73
CA GLY A 269 -120.51 20.36 -15.08
C GLY A 269 -121.96 19.91 -15.28
N GLY A 270 -122.91 20.86 -15.29
CA GLY A 270 -124.21 20.61 -15.90
C GLY A 270 -124.03 20.33 -17.40
N MET A 271 -124.42 19.13 -17.85
CA MET A 271 -124.51 18.80 -19.27
C MET A 271 -125.48 19.80 -19.94
N PRO A 272 -125.12 20.47 -21.06
CA PRO A 272 -126.06 21.34 -21.74
C PRO A 272 -127.17 20.48 -22.35
N ASP A 273 -128.38 20.61 -21.82
CA ASP A 273 -129.60 20.10 -22.44
C ASP A 273 -129.79 20.74 -23.82
N GLU A 274 -130.14 19.90 -24.78
CA GLU A 274 -130.50 20.26 -26.15
C GLU A 274 -131.53 21.39 -26.19
N GLN A 275 -131.26 22.45 -26.96
CA GLN A 275 -132.30 23.36 -27.43
C GLN A 275 -132.35 23.35 -28.95
N CYS A 276 -133.45 22.78 -29.45
CA CYS A 276 -133.98 22.96 -30.79
C CYS A 276 -134.16 24.45 -31.14
N SER A 277 -133.64 24.86 -32.30
CA SER A 277 -134.27 25.78 -33.25
C SER A 277 -133.64 25.60 -34.63
#